data_AF-A0A944EN42-F1
#
_entry.id   AF-A0A944EN42-F1
#
_cell.length_a   1.000
_cell.length_b   1.000
_cell.length_c   1.000
_cell.angle_alpha   90.00
_cell.angle_beta   90.00
_cell.angle_gamma   90.00
#
_symmetry.space_group_name_H-M   'P 1'
#
loop_
_entity.id
_entity.type
_entity.pdbx_description
1 polymer ?
#
loop_
_entity_poly.entity_id
_entity_poly.type
_entity_poly.pdbx_seq_one_letter_code
_entity_poly.pdbx_strand_id
1 'polypeptide(L)'
;MSSRAESGPPDRRALPDRQVALIDLLDRLLSEGVVITGDVTLSIADIDLVRISLRALIASINDETPSPWDRGGPVPLLPPGPRGSLPSP
;
A
#
# COMPACT_ATOMS: atom_id res chain seq x y z
N MET A 1 -3.08 -19.51 51.36
CA MET A 1 -2.92 -18.05 51.16
C MET A 1 -1.47 -17.76 50.80
N SER A 2 -1.06 -18.09 49.57
CA SER A 2 0.28 -17.80 49.05
C SER A 2 0.19 -16.86 47.85
N SER A 3 1.02 -15.83 47.94
CA SER A 3 1.47 -14.86 46.95
C SER A 3 1.76 -15.44 45.55
N ARG A 4 1.77 -14.52 44.55
CA ARG A 4 2.34 -14.56 43.18
C ARG A 4 1.24 -14.48 42.11
N ALA A 5 1.19 -13.49 41.22
CA ALA A 5 2.21 -12.58 40.73
C ALA A 5 1.65 -11.14 40.59
N GLU A 6 2.50 -10.18 40.87
CA GLU A 6 2.38 -8.81 40.39
C GLU A 6 2.19 -8.80 38.86
N SER A 7 1.01 -8.43 38.40
CA SER A 7 0.82 -7.92 37.05
C SER A 7 1.37 -6.50 37.02
N GLY A 8 2.69 -6.37 36.87
CA GLY A 8 3.33 -5.07 36.66
C GLY A 8 2.75 -4.38 35.41
N PRO A 9 2.58 -3.04 35.42
CA PRO A 9 2.05 -2.31 34.28
C PRO A 9 2.91 -2.58 33.03
N PRO A 10 2.30 -2.67 31.82
CA PRO A 10 3.05 -2.90 30.59
C PRO A 10 4.18 -1.86 30.50
N ASP A 11 5.41 -2.35 30.32
CA ASP A 11 6.64 -1.57 30.39
C ASP A 11 6.62 -0.51 29.28
N ARG A 12 6.15 0.70 29.62
CA ARG A 12 5.93 1.82 28.69
C ARG A 12 7.23 2.25 27.99
N ARG A 13 8.39 1.77 28.47
CA ARG A 13 9.72 1.92 27.86
C ARG A 13 9.93 1.08 26.60
N ALA A 14 9.13 0.03 26.37
CA ALA A 14 9.17 -0.75 25.13
C ALA A 14 8.47 -0.06 23.94
N LEU A 15 7.71 1.02 24.19
CA LEU A 15 7.08 1.82 23.14
C LEU A 15 8.08 2.63 22.30
N PRO A 16 9.03 3.40 22.88
CA PRO A 16 9.97 4.19 22.09
C PRO A 16 10.82 3.32 21.15
N ASP A 17 11.34 2.18 21.60
CA ASP A 17 12.13 1.28 20.75
C ASP A 17 11.33 0.72 19.57
N ARG A 18 10.06 0.35 19.80
CA ARG A 18 9.16 -0.10 18.73
C ARG A 18 8.83 1.03 17.74
N GLN A 19 8.72 2.26 18.23
CA GLN A 19 8.39 3.42 17.41
C GLN A 19 9.55 3.80 16.50
N VAL A 20 10.79 3.75 17.00
CA VAL A 20 12.02 3.95 16.21
C VAL A 20 12.10 2.91 15.09
N ALA A 21 11.89 1.62 15.41
CA ALA A 21 11.92 0.56 14.40
C ALA A 21 10.87 0.70 13.28
N LEU A 22 9.67 1.23 13.60
CA LEU A 22 8.65 1.52 12.59
C LEU A 22 9.03 2.72 11.72
N ILE A 23 9.61 3.77 12.31
CA ILE A 23 10.06 4.96 11.58
C ILE A 23 11.20 4.58 10.63
N ASP A 24 12.17 3.78 11.08
CA ASP A 24 13.29 3.32 10.24
C ASP A 24 12.79 2.42 9.09
N LEU A 25 11.78 1.57 9.36
CA LEU A 25 11.13 0.76 8.33
C LEU A 25 10.41 1.66 7.31
N LEU A 26 9.66 2.67 7.77
CA LEU A 26 8.97 3.61 6.90
C LEU A 26 9.94 4.45 6.06
N ASP A 27 11.04 4.94 6.64
CA ASP A 27 12.05 5.73 5.94
C ASP A 27 12.74 4.91 4.84
N ARG A 28 13.08 3.65 5.14
CA ARG A 28 13.63 2.73 4.15
C ARG A 28 12.61 2.36 3.07
N LEU A 29 11.34 2.16 3.43
CA LEU A 29 10.24 1.93 2.48
C LEU A 29 10.07 3.10 1.52
N LEU A 30 10.17 4.33 2.02
CA LEU A 30 10.04 5.55 1.22
C LEU A 30 11.25 5.79 0.31
N SER A 31 12.45 5.46 0.78
CA SER A 31 13.71 5.72 0.08
C SER A 31 14.06 4.67 -0.98
N GLU A 32 13.97 3.38 -0.65
CA GLU A 32 14.42 2.28 -1.53
C GLU A 32 13.27 1.41 -2.05
N GLY A 33 12.10 1.46 -1.40
CA GLY A 33 11.04 0.49 -1.59
C GLY A 33 11.37 -0.87 -0.97
N VAL A 34 10.35 -1.70 -0.74
CA VAL A 34 10.53 -3.08 -0.27
C VAL A 34 9.76 -4.05 -1.14
N VAL A 35 10.30 -5.25 -1.30
CA VAL A 35 9.55 -6.39 -1.86
C VAL A 35 9.05 -7.24 -0.69
N ILE A 36 7.73 -7.29 -0.53
CA ILE A 36 7.04 -8.17 0.42
C ILE A 36 6.64 -9.44 -0.31
N THR A 37 6.95 -10.58 0.29
CA THR A 37 6.49 -11.89 -0.19
C THR A 37 5.67 -12.53 0.92
N GLY A 38 4.53 -13.12 0.58
CA GLY A 38 3.66 -13.77 1.55
C GLY A 38 2.59 -14.60 0.87
N ASP A 39 1.76 -15.25 1.67
CA ASP A 39 0.65 -16.06 1.21
C ASP A 39 -0.62 -15.71 1.97
N VAL A 40 -1.75 -15.76 1.27
CA VAL A 40 -3.08 -15.53 1.82
C VAL A 40 -3.93 -16.73 1.47
N THR A 41 -4.55 -17.34 2.48
CA THR A 41 -5.50 -18.44 2.30
C THR A 41 -6.90 -17.95 2.66
N LEU A 42 -7.84 -18.11 1.73
CA LEU A 42 -9.26 -17.80 1.93
C LEU A 42 -9.96 -19.10 2.29
N SER A 43 -10.55 -19.12 3.48
CA SER A 43 -11.19 -20.30 4.05
C SER A 43 -12.65 -20.02 4.37
N ILE A 44 -13.52 -21.02 4.20
CA ILE A 44 -14.93 -20.96 4.55
C ILE A 44 -15.27 -22.17 5.40
N ALA A 45 -15.88 -21.94 6.57
CA ALA A 45 -16.27 -23.01 7.51
C ALA A 45 -15.11 -23.98 7.81
N ASP A 46 -13.94 -23.44 8.17
CA ASP A 46 -12.69 -24.17 8.46
C ASP A 46 -12.12 -24.97 7.27
N ILE A 47 -12.61 -24.75 6.05
CA ILE A 47 -12.07 -25.37 4.84
C ILE A 47 -11.32 -24.32 4.03
N ASP A 48 -10.04 -24.59 3.76
CA ASP A 48 -9.21 -23.77 2.87
C ASP A 48 -9.64 -23.94 1.42
N LEU A 49 -10.07 -22.84 0.78
CA LEU A 49 -10.56 -22.87 -0.60
C LEU A 49 -9.53 -22.36 -1.60
N VAL A 50 -8.90 -21.22 -1.29
CA VAL A 50 -8.02 -20.53 -2.23
C VAL A 50 -6.77 -20.09 -1.52
N ARG A 51 -5.60 -20.47 -2.04
CA ARG A 51 -4.31 -19.98 -1.58
C ARG A 51 -3.68 -19.10 -2.64
N ILE A 52 -3.32 -17.88 -2.25
CA ILE A 52 -2.76 -16.84 -3.11
C ILE A 52 -1.34 -16.56 -2.64
N SER A 53 -0.35 -16.72 -3.53
CA SER A 53 1.02 -16.29 -3.25
C SER A 53 1.19 -14.86 -3.74
N LEU A 54 1.51 -13.95 -2.81
CA LEU A 54 1.65 -12.53 -3.05
C LEU A 54 3.13 -12.16 -3.10
N ARG A 55 3.50 -11.42 -4.15
CA ARG A 55 4.75 -10.68 -4.22
C ARG A 55 4.42 -9.24 -4.56
N ALA A 56 4.56 -8.36 -3.58
CA ALA A 56 4.23 -6.95 -3.72
C ALA A 56 5.49 -6.11 -3.60
N LEU A 57 5.67 -5.14 -4.49
CA LEU A 57 6.66 -4.08 -4.33
C LEU A 57 5.94 -2.87 -3.74
N ILE A 58 6.35 -2.44 -2.56
CA ILE A 58 5.87 -1.21 -1.92
C ILE A 58 6.95 -0.16 -2.12
N ALA A 59 6.60 0.92 -2.79
CA ALA A 59 7.45 2.08 -3.00
C ALA A 59 6.64 3.35 -2.71
N SER A 60 7.33 4.46 -2.44
CA SER A 60 6.67 5.75 -2.31
C SER A 60 5.98 6.13 -3.62
N ILE A 61 4.75 6.63 -3.52
CA ILE A 61 4.07 7.29 -4.64
C ILE A 61 4.39 8.78 -4.61
N ASN A 62 4.48 9.38 -5.79
CA ASN A 62 4.54 10.82 -6.02
C ASN A 62 3.73 11.15 -7.28
N ASP A 63 3.54 12.42 -7.60
CA ASP A 63 2.73 12.83 -8.76
C ASP A 63 3.24 12.26 -10.09
N GLU A 64 4.53 11.94 -10.17
CA GLU A 64 5.18 11.30 -11.33
C GLU A 64 4.94 9.78 -11.42
N THR A 65 4.36 9.16 -10.38
CA THR A 65 4.05 7.73 -10.31
C THR A 65 2.53 7.53 -10.42
N PRO A 66 1.96 7.54 -11.64
CA PRO A 66 0.52 7.38 -11.83
C PRO A 66 0.05 6.00 -11.36
N SER A 67 -1.15 5.95 -10.80
CA SER A 67 -1.77 4.68 -10.44
C SER A 67 -1.88 3.78 -11.69
N PRO A 68 -1.47 2.51 -11.60
CA PRO A 68 -1.53 1.59 -12.73
C PRO A 68 -2.96 1.32 -13.20
N TRP A 69 -3.95 1.57 -12.33
CA TRP A 69 -5.37 1.41 -12.60
C TRP A 69 -6.00 2.65 -13.26
N ASP A 70 -5.33 3.81 -13.19
CA ASP A 70 -5.76 5.04 -13.87
C ASP A 70 -5.44 5.05 -15.37
N ARG A 71 -4.77 4.00 -15.88
CA ARG A 71 -4.61 3.77 -17.33
C ARG A 71 -5.95 3.59 -18.07
N GLY A 72 -7.07 3.51 -17.36
CA GLY A 72 -8.44 3.56 -17.89
C GLY A 72 -9.21 4.86 -17.60
N GLY A 73 -8.53 5.94 -17.20
CA GLY A 73 -9.18 7.23 -16.94
C GLY A 73 -9.95 7.77 -18.15
N PRO A 74 -10.98 8.61 -17.94
CA PRO A 74 -11.79 9.15 -19.03
C PRO A 74 -10.88 9.82 -20.07
N VAL A 75 -11.01 9.39 -21.33
CA VAL A 75 -10.27 9.94 -22.46
C VAL A 75 -10.40 11.46 -22.40
N PRO A 76 -9.29 12.23 -22.31
CA PRO A 76 -9.37 13.67 -22.34
C PRO A 76 -10.15 14.07 -23.60
N LEU A 77 -11.28 14.76 -23.42
CA LEU A 77 -12.03 15.31 -24.54
C LEU A 77 -11.12 16.34 -25.19
N LEU A 78 -10.42 15.94 -26.25
CA LEU A 78 -9.70 16.86 -27.11
C LEU A 78 -10.74 17.89 -27.58
N PRO A 79 -10.52 19.20 -27.35
CA PRO A 79 -11.44 20.21 -27.85
C PRO A 79 -11.63 20.02 -29.36
N PRO A 80 -12.85 20.19 -29.89
CA PRO A 80 -13.08 20.07 -31.32
C PRO A 80 -12.10 21.01 -32.03
N GLY A 81 -11.31 20.44 -32.95
CA GLY A 81 -10.34 21.21 -33.73
C GLY A 81 -11.03 22.40 -34.41
N PRO A 82 -10.30 23.52 -34.63
CA PRO A 82 -10.84 24.66 -35.34
C PRO A 82 -11.44 24.17 -36.65
N ARG A 83 -12.73 24.39 -36.86
CA ARG A 83 -13.42 24.03 -38.10
C ARG A 83 -12.64 24.68 -39.23
N GLY A 84 -11.93 23.87 -40.02
CA GLY A 84 -11.28 24.34 -41.23
C GLY A 84 -12.32 25.11 -42.02
N SER A 85 -12.08 26.39 -42.24
CA SER A 85 -12.84 27.20 -43.16
C SER A 85 -12.86 26.46 -44.50
N LEU A 86 -14.04 25.99 -44.90
CA LEU A 86 -14.24 25.46 -46.24
C LEU A 86 -13.81 26.55 -47.23
N PRO A 87 -13.05 26.22 -48.27
CA PRO A 87 -12.73 27.19 -49.31
C PRO A 87 -14.05 27.71 -49.89
N SER A 88 -14.24 29.03 -49.83
CA SER A 88 -15.35 29.70 -50.49
C SER A 88 -15.25 29.47 -52.01
N PRO A 89 -16.38 29.20 -52.70
CA PRO A 89 -16.41 28.96 -54.14
C PRO A 89 -16.00 30.19 -54.97
#